data_AF-A0A7D3ZLP1-F1
#
_entry.id   AF-A0A7D3ZLP1-F1
#
_cell.length_a   1.000
_cell.length_b   1.000
_cell.length_c   1.000
_cell.angle_alpha   90.00
_cell.angle_beta   90.00
_cell.angle_gamma   90.00
#
_symmetry.space_group_name_H-M   'P 1'
#
loop_
_entity.id
_entity.type
_entity.pdbx_description
1 polymer ?
#
loop_
_entity_poly.entity_id
_entity_poly.type
_entity_poly.pdbx_seq_one_letter_code
_entity_poly.pdbx_strand_id
1 'polypeptide(L)' 'MEMTCTQCGGGDFEAGFIEDAGQSSQGYARWIEGALELGLFGGAKRMGRPRRRIEAWRCRQCGHLEMFARDPA' A
#
# COMPACT_ATOMS: atom_id res chain seq x y z
N MET A 1 2.13 -1.33 19.23
CA MET A 1 0.87 -0.76 18.71
C MET A 1 0.03 -1.94 18.27
N GLU A 2 -1.11 -2.16 18.92
CA GLU A 2 -2.01 -3.26 18.60
C GLU A 2 -2.93 -2.85 17.44
N MET A 3 -2.98 -3.65 16.37
CA MET A 3 -3.79 -3.35 15.20
C MET A 3 -5.20 -3.91 15.38
N THR A 4 -6.22 -3.13 15.04
CA THR A 4 -7.62 -3.51 15.08
C THR A 4 -8.24 -3.25 13.72
N CYS A 5 -9.07 -4.17 13.24
CA CYS A 5 -9.67 -4.04 11.92
C CYS A 5 -10.66 -2.87 11.94
N THR A 6 -10.40 -1.85 11.15
CA THR A 6 -11.21 -0.64 11.02
C THR A 6 -12.63 -0.92 10.54
N GLN A 7 -12.85 -2.05 9.87
CA GLN A 7 -14.16 -2.48 9.39
C GLN A 7 -15.00 -3.23 10.43
N CYS A 8 -14.41 -4.12 11.24
CA CYS A 8 -15.19 -5.02 12.12
C CYS A 8 -14.72 -5.12 13.57
N GLY A 9 -13.62 -4.45 13.95
CA GLY A 9 -13.05 -4.53 15.30
C GLY A 9 -12.23 -5.79 15.58
N GLY A 10 -12.02 -6.65 14.59
CA GLY A 10 -11.25 -7.89 14.71
C GLY A 10 -9.75 -7.70 14.98
N GLY A 11 -9.13 -8.68 15.65
CA GLY A 11 -7.71 -8.65 16.04
C GLY A 11 -6.83 -9.71 15.36
N ASP A 12 -7.41 -10.64 14.60
CA ASP A 12 -6.67 -11.69 13.89
C ASP A 12 -6.40 -11.30 12.43
N PHE A 13 -5.13 -11.30 12.05
CA PHE A 13 -4.65 -10.80 10.76
C PHE A 13 -3.65 -11.75 10.09
N GLU A 14 -3.72 -11.77 8.78
CA GLU A 14 -2.77 -12.43 7.90
C GLU A 14 -1.95 -11.39 7.13
N ALA A 15 -0.62 -11.54 7.15
CA ALA A 15 0.27 -10.72 6.34
C ALA A 15 0.13 -11.08 4.86
N GLY A 16 0.14 -10.07 4.00
CA GLY A 16 0.20 -10.23 2.55
C GLY A 16 0.81 -8.99 1.87
N PHE A 17 0.81 -9.00 0.55
CA PHE A 17 1.23 -7.84 -0.24
C PHE A 17 0.33 -7.69 -1.46
N ILE A 18 0.21 -6.45 -1.95
CA ILE A 18 -0.49 -6.17 -3.20
C ILE A 18 0.51 -6.31 -4.33
N GLU A 19 0.29 -7.28 -5.20
CA GLU A 19 1.08 -7.47 -6.41
C GLU A 19 0.86 -6.29 -7.37
N ASP A 20 1.96 -5.76 -7.91
CA ASP A 20 1.93 -4.91 -9.09
C ASP A 20 2.57 -5.69 -10.23
N ALA A 21 1.73 -6.17 -11.14
CA ALA A 21 2.12 -6.96 -12.31
C ALA A 21 2.37 -6.09 -13.56
N GLY A 22 2.49 -4.77 -13.40
CA GLY A 22 2.78 -3.87 -14.51
C GLY A 22 4.14 -4.13 -15.15
N GLN A 23 4.27 -3.74 -16.42
CA GLN A 23 5.55 -3.81 -17.15
C GLN A 23 6.64 -3.04 -16.38
N SER A 24 7.79 -3.68 -16.16
CA SER A 24 8.92 -3.15 -15.36
C SER A 24 8.59 -2.87 -13.89
N SER A 25 7.51 -3.46 -13.36
CA SER A 25 7.23 -3.41 -11.92
C SER A 25 8.26 -4.19 -11.11
N GLN A 26 8.32 -3.88 -9.81
CA GLN A 26 9.13 -4.58 -8.81
C GLN A 26 8.36 -5.75 -8.17
N GLY A 27 7.13 -6.05 -8.63
CA GLY A 27 6.28 -7.11 -8.09
C GLY A 27 5.47 -6.71 -6.85
N TYR A 28 5.51 -5.44 -6.43
CA TYR A 28 4.73 -4.93 -5.31
C TYR A 28 4.30 -3.47 -5.51
N ALA A 29 3.13 -3.14 -4.98
CA ALA A 29 2.58 -1.78 -5.02
C ALA A 29 3.29 -0.83 -4.04
N ARG A 30 3.29 0.47 -4.38
CA ARG A 30 3.86 1.55 -3.56
C ARG A 30 2.90 2.71 -3.43
N TRP A 31 2.87 3.30 -2.26
CA TRP A 31 2.22 4.59 -2.01
C TRP A 31 3.20 5.72 -2.30
N ILE A 32 2.72 6.78 -2.94
CA ILE A 32 3.50 7.97 -3.30
C ILE A 32 2.79 9.18 -2.72
N GLU A 33 3.55 10.04 -2.05
CA GLU A 33 3.02 11.23 -1.40
C GLU A 33 2.44 12.25 -2.39
N GLY A 34 1.34 12.89 -1.96
CA GLY A 34 0.66 13.94 -2.71
C GLY A 34 -0.36 13.42 -3.73
N ALA A 35 -1.08 14.35 -4.35
CA ALA A 35 -2.08 14.03 -5.37
C ALA A 35 -1.42 13.44 -6.64
N LEU A 36 -2.16 12.58 -7.35
CA LEU A 36 -1.73 12.07 -8.65
C LEU A 36 -1.62 13.23 -9.65
N GLU A 37 -0.42 13.45 -10.17
CA GLU A 37 -0.16 14.38 -11.26
C GLU A 37 0.46 13.62 -12.43
N LEU A 38 0.01 13.92 -13.65
CA LEU A 38 0.58 13.35 -14.86
C LEU A 38 1.64 14.30 -15.44
N GLY A 39 2.72 13.73 -15.99
CA GLY A 39 3.73 14.46 -16.75
C GLY A 39 3.35 14.57 -18.24
N LEU A 40 4.20 15.26 -19.01
CA LEU A 40 3.99 15.49 -20.45
C LEU A 40 3.87 14.19 -21.27
N PHE A 41 4.46 13.09 -20.80
CA PHE A 41 4.40 11.77 -21.43
C PHE A 41 3.32 10.85 -20.81
N GLY A 42 2.36 11.40 -20.06
CA GLY A 42 1.24 10.65 -19.46
C GLY A 42 1.59 9.82 -18.23
N GLY A 43 2.87 9.65 -17.89
CA GLY A 43 3.30 8.97 -16.67
C GLY A 43 3.10 9.81 -15.40
N ALA A 44 2.84 9.16 -14.27
CA ALA A 44 2.75 9.83 -12.97
C ALA A 44 4.07 10.55 -12.61
N LYS A 45 3.97 11.79 -12.13
CA LYS A 45 5.08 12.54 -11.56
C LYS A 45 5.48 11.90 -10.22
N ARG A 46 6.71 11.42 -10.17
CA ARG A 46 7.26 10.67 -9.01
C ARG A 46 8.58 11.24 -8.50
N MET A 47 9.19 12.16 -9.23
CA MET A 47 10.51 12.70 -8.89
C MET A 47 10.41 13.58 -7.64
N GLY A 48 11.30 13.37 -6.67
CA GLY A 48 11.31 14.11 -5.40
C GLY A 48 10.23 13.69 -4.39
N ARG A 49 9.37 12.72 -4.72
CA ARG A 49 8.30 12.27 -3.82
C ARG A 49 8.71 11.01 -3.06
N PRO A 50 8.52 10.92 -1.73
CA PRO A 50 8.70 9.69 -0.99
C PRO A 50 7.88 8.54 -1.56
N ARG A 51 8.49 7.36 -1.67
CA ARG A 51 7.87 6.14 -2.20
C ARG A 51 7.96 5.07 -1.14
N ARG A 52 6.81 4.69 -0.57
CA ARG A 52 6.73 3.71 0.51
C ARG A 52 6.09 2.43 -0.02
N ARG A 53 6.64 1.28 0.35
CA ARG A 53 5.98 0.00 0.06
C ARG A 53 4.65 -0.03 0.81
N ILE A 54 3.60 -0.52 0.16
CA ILE A 54 2.33 -0.77 0.84
C ILE A 54 2.45 -2.11 1.56
N GLU A 55 2.35 -2.07 2.89
CA GLU A 55 2.17 -3.26 3.73
C GLU A 55 0.67 -3.54 3.83
N ALA A 56 0.26 -4.80 3.63
CA ALA A 56 -1.15 -5.18 3.68
C ALA A 56 -1.37 -6.29 4.72
N TRP A 57 -2.44 -6.15 5.51
CA TRP A 57 -2.86 -7.12 6.52
C TRP A 57 -4.32 -7.45 6.32
N ARG A 58 -4.63 -8.69 5.96
CA ARG A 58 -5.98 -9.18 5.76
C ARG A 58 -6.56 -9.62 7.10
N CYS A 59 -7.66 -9.01 7.53
CA CYS A 59 -8.43 -9.50 8.67
C CYS A 59 -8.96 -10.89 8.35
N ARG A 60 -8.63 -11.89 9.19
CA ARG A 60 -9.08 -13.27 8.99
C ARG A 60 -10.58 -13.45 9.24
N GLN A 61 -11.20 -12.52 9.98
CA GLN A 61 -12.62 -12.59 10.33
C GLN A 61 -13.54 -12.05 9.24
N CYS A 62 -13.21 -10.91 8.61
CA CYS A 62 -14.09 -10.26 7.62
C CYS A 62 -13.44 -10.07 6.24
N GLY A 63 -12.15 -10.36 6.09
CA GLY A 63 -11.41 -10.20 4.84
C GLY A 63 -10.98 -8.78 4.50
N HIS A 64 -11.28 -7.78 5.33
CA HIS A 64 -10.85 -6.39 5.12
C HIS A 64 -9.32 -6.27 5.11
N LEU A 65 -8.78 -5.39 4.27
CA LEU A 65 -7.34 -5.13 4.16
C LEU A 65 -6.99 -3.82 4.85
N GLU A 66 -6.21 -3.92 5.91
CA GLU A 66 -5.51 -2.77 6.46
C GLU A 66 -4.23 -2.53 5.64
N MET A 67 -4.04 -1.30 5.16
CA MET A 67 -2.91 -0.93 4.31
C MET A 67 -2.10 0.20 4.93
N PHE A 68 -0.79 0.00 5.05
CA PHE A 68 0.11 0.97 5.68
C PHE A 68 1.27 1.33 4.76
N ALA A 69 1.62 2.61 4.74
CA ALA A 69 2.79 3.16 4.07
C ALA A 69 3.75 3.71 5.13
N ARG A 70 4.43 2.82 5.85
CA ARG A 70 5.36 3.19 6.93
C ARG A 70 6.67 3.70 6.37
N ASP A 71 7.36 4.55 7.11
CA ASP A 71 8.74 4.91 6.77
C ASP A 71 9.64 3.67 6.88
N PRO A 72 10.61 3.50 5.97
CA PRO A 72 11.63 2.47 6.13
C PRO A 72 12.38 2.74 7.45
N ALA A 73 12.54 1.70 8.26
CA ALA A 73 13.41 1.74 9.43
C ALA A 73 14.88 1.92 9.04
#